data_AF-A0A0G4FAB7-F1
#
_entry.id   AF-A0A0G4FAB7-F1
#
_cell.length_a   1.000
_cell.length_b   1.000
_cell.length_c   1.000
_cell.angle_alpha   90.00
_cell.angle_beta   90.00
_cell.angle_gamma   90.00
#
_symmetry.space_group_name_H-M   'P 1'
#
loop_
_entity.id
_entity.type
_entity.pdbx_description
1 polymer ?
#
loop_
_entity_poly.entity_id
_entity_poly.type
_entity_poly.pdbx_seq_one_letter_code
_entity_poly.pdbx_strand_id
1 'polypeptide(L)'
;MPLEGAYEWGKRAVRLRHLKVRYPSSRPKWCLGVWMSICEGHASGRAALVAEKKKQQESHGNGAAAELADQGTLEVLSFESVALRQRAGVMCEVVPVPASLVHLPALKTVTSLPSECAPARVDRQWSTPNLATLSITGCQKLDTEGGRAWLEGCHRLEDLDLSGIDEEDGKGKRLVEVLSGAFPPDGKCLASLRSLRGVDVSAAEKSGHHPFFPEIDSVRETLVQRGVRRTLKHIDLSRLLPMELLNSDECRVRVGTVADLMGAIMHGDFLSDEPRAFHTDHEVVIAAEVFVLWARVYYVGTHRSQCVKKIIADVAAQAGTVVYSGNSDPSAATCISFDTFPKAHTFEMAWSALASEEERATAVDIACSLPNLSRVEVGSQHRPLTSGAGAGVVAFLTKIKPLGSIDLTIHTTSASVMSTAGGGREWELGRHAAYISPIENLHLKVYGVTAAGVNVDAEDFYGCVLAMLASSTDLEFHVSTSIRIDDAALRAYLHKRFRSQYGLFNLQPGQEYKAECAGDDLLLKRRRRPMDG
;
A
#
# COMPACT_ATOMS: atom_id res chain seq x y z
N MET A 1 -23.65 10.32 -29.09
CA MET A 1 -23.23 10.12 -30.48
C MET A 1 -23.69 8.72 -30.88
N PRO A 2 -24.51 8.55 -31.92
CA PRO A 2 -24.91 7.24 -32.41
C PRO A 2 -23.69 6.42 -32.87
N LEU A 3 -23.72 5.10 -32.68
CA LEU A 3 -22.59 4.20 -33.02
C LEU A 3 -22.22 4.22 -34.50
N GLU A 4 -23.20 4.26 -35.40
CA GLU A 4 -22.98 4.36 -36.85
C GLU A 4 -22.24 5.65 -37.21
N GLY A 5 -22.62 6.78 -36.60
CA GLY A 5 -21.94 8.05 -36.77
C GLY A 5 -20.49 8.02 -36.26
N ALA A 6 -20.25 7.33 -35.16
CA ALA A 6 -18.91 7.12 -34.60
C ALA A 6 -18.03 6.26 -35.54
N TYR A 7 -18.59 5.20 -36.11
CA TYR A 7 -17.91 4.34 -37.08
C TYR A 7 -17.55 5.11 -38.36
N GLU A 8 -18.50 5.83 -38.94
CA GLU A 8 -18.25 6.65 -40.15
C GLU A 8 -17.23 7.76 -39.90
N TRP A 9 -17.22 8.34 -38.69
CA TRP A 9 -16.18 9.29 -38.30
C TRP A 9 -14.80 8.64 -38.26
N GLY A 10 -14.68 7.47 -37.63
CA GLY A 10 -13.45 6.67 -37.61
C GLY A 10 -12.95 6.34 -39.02
N LYS A 11 -13.86 5.90 -39.90
CA LYS A 11 -13.58 5.54 -41.30
C LYS A 11 -12.99 6.69 -42.12
N ARG A 12 -13.41 7.92 -41.85
CA ARG A 12 -12.86 9.13 -42.49
C ARG A 12 -11.55 9.58 -41.83
N ALA A 13 -11.35 9.25 -40.56
CA ALA A 13 -10.16 9.61 -39.78
C ALA A 13 -8.95 8.70 -40.08
N VAL A 14 -8.61 8.48 -41.35
CA VAL A 14 -7.49 7.61 -41.80
C VAL A 14 -6.09 8.12 -41.42
N ARG A 15 -6.00 9.30 -40.80
CA ARG A 15 -4.79 9.91 -40.23
C ARG A 15 -4.86 10.05 -38.70
N LEU A 16 -5.87 9.46 -38.06
CA LEU A 16 -5.99 9.46 -36.60
C LEU A 16 -4.75 8.82 -36.00
N ARG A 17 -4.05 9.55 -35.11
CA ARG A 17 -2.88 9.04 -34.38
C ARG A 17 -3.13 8.79 -32.91
N HIS A 18 -4.00 9.59 -32.30
CA HIS A 18 -4.27 9.55 -30.88
C HIS A 18 -5.77 9.58 -30.65
N LEU A 19 -6.28 8.62 -29.88
CA LEU A 19 -7.65 8.64 -29.38
C LEU A 19 -7.60 8.72 -27.85
N LYS A 20 -8.11 9.82 -27.30
CA LYS A 20 -8.22 10.03 -25.85
C LYS A 20 -9.68 9.98 -25.42
N VAL A 21 -10.01 9.04 -24.55
CA VAL A 21 -11.36 8.76 -24.06
C VAL A 21 -11.49 9.32 -22.66
N ARG A 22 -12.29 10.38 -22.49
CA ARG A 22 -12.59 10.96 -21.17
C ARG A 22 -13.92 10.43 -20.69
N TYR A 23 -13.98 9.89 -19.48
CA TYR A 23 -15.18 9.22 -18.95
C TYR A 23 -15.43 9.57 -17.46
N PRO A 24 -16.69 9.57 -17.00
CA PRO A 24 -17.02 9.78 -15.59
C PRO A 24 -16.43 8.65 -14.75
N SER A 25 -15.75 8.98 -13.66
CA SER A 25 -15.13 7.98 -12.76
C SER A 25 -16.08 6.89 -12.29
N SER A 26 -17.36 7.23 -12.10
CA SER A 26 -18.41 6.30 -11.68
C SER A 26 -18.99 5.43 -12.81
N ARG A 27 -18.61 5.68 -14.07
CA ARG A 27 -19.18 5.06 -15.27
C ARG A 27 -18.08 4.79 -16.33
N PRO A 28 -17.13 3.88 -16.07
CA PRO A 28 -16.05 3.55 -17.00
C PRO A 28 -16.53 3.12 -18.39
N LYS A 29 -17.69 2.45 -18.48
CA LYS A 29 -18.28 1.99 -19.74
C LYS A 29 -19.09 3.07 -20.49
N TRP A 30 -19.20 4.31 -20.01
CA TRP A 30 -20.16 5.32 -20.53
C TRP A 30 -20.10 5.52 -22.04
N CYS A 31 -18.90 5.56 -22.62
CA CYS A 31 -18.71 5.74 -24.05
C CYS A 31 -18.07 4.51 -24.71
N LEU A 32 -18.18 3.34 -24.07
CA LEU A 32 -17.55 2.09 -24.52
C LEU A 32 -17.78 1.84 -26.00
N GLY A 33 -19.05 1.85 -26.41
CA GLY A 33 -19.37 1.57 -27.80
C GLY A 33 -18.88 2.62 -28.79
N VAL A 34 -18.91 3.90 -28.41
CA VAL A 34 -18.51 5.01 -29.29
C VAL A 34 -17.02 4.94 -29.64
N TRP A 35 -16.14 4.76 -28.65
CA TRP A 35 -14.70 4.72 -28.94
C TRP A 35 -14.32 3.43 -29.68
N MET A 36 -14.99 2.31 -29.39
CA MET A 36 -14.81 1.07 -30.14
C MET A 36 -15.19 1.25 -31.61
N SER A 37 -16.36 1.82 -31.90
CA SER A 37 -16.81 2.10 -33.26
C SER A 37 -15.85 3.03 -34.01
N ILE A 38 -15.26 4.02 -33.34
CA ILE A 38 -14.23 4.89 -33.95
C ILE A 38 -12.98 4.09 -34.33
N CYS A 39 -12.47 3.23 -33.44
CA CYS A 39 -11.29 2.40 -33.72
C CYS A 39 -11.53 1.44 -34.90
N GLU A 40 -12.70 0.82 -34.95
CA GLU A 40 -13.07 -0.13 -36.01
C GLU A 40 -13.31 0.55 -37.34
N GLY A 41 -14.00 1.70 -37.31
CA GLY A 41 -14.14 2.58 -38.47
C GLY A 41 -12.78 2.97 -39.01
N HIS A 42 -11.85 3.39 -38.13
CA HIS A 42 -10.49 3.75 -38.51
C HIS A 42 -9.76 2.61 -39.22
N ALA A 43 -9.77 1.41 -38.65
CA ALA A 43 -9.16 0.23 -39.28
C ALA A 43 -9.77 -0.06 -40.66
N SER A 44 -11.10 0.02 -40.78
CA SER A 44 -11.81 -0.17 -42.06
C SER A 44 -11.43 0.87 -43.10
N GLY A 45 -11.41 2.16 -42.72
CA GLY A 45 -11.01 3.26 -43.60
C GLY A 45 -9.57 3.14 -44.11
N ARG A 46 -8.66 2.68 -43.23
CA ARG A 46 -7.27 2.38 -43.60
C ARG A 46 -7.17 1.23 -44.60
N ALA A 47 -7.83 0.11 -44.31
CA ALA A 47 -7.86 -1.04 -45.19
C ALA A 47 -8.37 -0.68 -46.60
N ALA A 48 -9.45 0.11 -46.68
CA ALA A 48 -9.99 0.61 -47.94
C ALA A 48 -8.99 1.51 -48.70
N LEU A 49 -8.31 2.42 -48.00
CA LEU A 49 -7.32 3.32 -48.60
C LEU A 49 -6.11 2.54 -49.16
N VAL A 50 -5.66 1.50 -48.46
CA VAL A 50 -4.56 0.65 -48.93
C VAL A 50 -4.97 -0.21 -50.12
N ALA A 51 -6.18 -0.78 -50.10
CA ALA A 51 -6.72 -1.51 -51.23
C ALA A 51 -6.83 -0.64 -52.50
N GLU A 52 -7.26 0.62 -52.36
CA GLU A 52 -7.36 1.56 -53.48
C GLU A 52 -5.97 1.94 -54.04
N LYS A 53 -5.00 2.23 -53.17
CA LYS A 53 -3.62 2.50 -53.59
C LYS A 53 -3.01 1.31 -54.33
N LYS A 54 -3.26 0.08 -53.86
CA LYS A 54 -2.77 -1.14 -54.51
C LYS A 54 -3.33 -1.28 -55.92
N LYS A 55 -4.64 -1.05 -56.11
CA LYS A 55 -5.27 -1.05 -57.44
C LYS A 55 -4.69 0.02 -58.37
N GLN A 56 -4.44 1.22 -57.84
CA GLN A 56 -3.83 2.30 -58.62
C GLN A 56 -2.39 1.95 -59.04
N GLN A 57 -1.60 1.34 -58.16
CA GLN A 57 -0.24 0.89 -58.49
C GLN A 57 -0.22 -0.22 -59.54
N GLU A 58 -1.12 -1.21 -59.42
CA GLU A 58 -1.28 -2.27 -60.42
C GLU A 58 -1.64 -1.70 -61.80
N SER A 59 -2.46 -0.64 -61.86
CA SER A 59 -2.80 0.02 -63.13
C SER A 59 -1.68 0.85 -63.76
N HIS A 60 -0.70 1.33 -62.97
CA HIS A 60 0.39 2.20 -63.45
C HIS A 60 1.70 1.46 -63.75
N GLY A 61 1.73 0.12 -63.66
CA GLY A 61 2.87 -0.70 -64.10
C GLY A 61 4.19 -0.47 -63.34
N ASN A 62 4.19 0.30 -62.26
CA ASN A 62 5.40 0.63 -61.51
C ASN A 62 5.62 -0.40 -60.40
N GLY A 63 6.52 -1.36 -60.65
CA GLY A 63 6.81 -2.54 -59.81
C GLY A 63 7.47 -2.29 -58.45
N ALA A 64 7.30 -1.12 -57.84
CA ALA A 64 7.77 -0.86 -56.47
C ALA A 64 6.70 -1.30 -55.44
N ALA A 65 6.47 -2.61 -55.35
CA ALA A 65 5.35 -3.22 -54.61
C ALA A 65 5.62 -3.47 -53.11
N ALA A 66 6.79 -3.15 -52.56
CA ALA A 66 7.23 -3.72 -51.27
C ALA A 66 7.12 -2.81 -50.04
N GLU A 67 7.01 -1.48 -50.17
CA GLU A 67 7.11 -0.56 -49.01
C GLU A 67 5.78 0.03 -48.49
N LEU A 68 4.65 -0.27 -49.12
CA LEU A 68 3.33 0.16 -48.64
C LEU A 68 2.66 -0.89 -47.74
N ALA A 69 3.43 -1.59 -46.91
CA ALA A 69 2.85 -2.30 -45.78
C ALA A 69 2.04 -1.28 -44.97
N ASP A 70 0.73 -1.53 -44.78
CA ASP A 70 -0.14 -0.64 -44.02
C ASP A 70 0.38 -0.53 -42.58
N GLN A 71 1.20 0.48 -42.31
CA GLN A 71 1.71 0.70 -40.97
C GLN A 71 0.59 1.16 -40.02
N GLY A 72 -0.62 1.43 -40.52
CA GLY A 72 -1.69 2.08 -39.76
C GLY A 72 -1.33 3.53 -39.43
N THR A 73 -2.19 4.24 -38.69
CA THR A 73 -1.80 5.53 -38.11
C THR A 73 -2.17 5.69 -36.64
N LEU A 74 -3.14 4.94 -36.11
CA LEU A 74 -3.51 5.06 -34.70
C LEU A 74 -2.39 4.48 -33.82
N GLU A 75 -1.66 5.35 -33.14
CA GLU A 75 -0.49 5.02 -32.32
C GLU A 75 -0.83 4.89 -30.83
N VAL A 76 -1.78 5.69 -30.34
CA VAL A 76 -2.11 5.79 -28.91
C VAL A 76 -3.61 5.75 -28.66
N LEU A 77 -4.02 4.88 -27.74
CA LEU A 77 -5.34 4.86 -27.12
C LEU A 77 -5.18 5.14 -25.63
N SER A 78 -5.75 6.23 -25.14
CA SER A 78 -5.61 6.65 -23.73
C SER A 78 -6.96 6.93 -23.11
N PHE A 79 -7.06 6.69 -21.81
CA PHE A 79 -8.30 6.85 -21.05
C PHE A 79 -8.06 7.79 -19.87
N GLU A 80 -9.01 8.68 -19.60
CA GLU A 80 -8.94 9.64 -18.50
C GLU A 80 -10.26 9.66 -17.73
N SER A 81 -10.19 9.29 -16.46
CA SER A 81 -11.29 9.41 -15.52
C SER A 81 -11.51 10.88 -15.14
N VAL A 82 -12.75 11.35 -15.20
CA VAL A 82 -13.16 12.71 -14.86
C VAL A 82 -14.22 12.68 -13.76
N ALA A 83 -14.01 13.44 -12.69
CA ALA A 83 -15.00 13.58 -11.63
C ALA A 83 -16.17 14.45 -12.10
N LEU A 84 -17.35 13.87 -12.24
CA LEU A 84 -18.59 14.61 -12.53
C LEU A 84 -19.46 14.69 -11.28
N ARG A 85 -19.99 15.89 -10.99
CA ARG A 85 -20.89 16.12 -9.84
C ARG A 85 -22.29 15.50 -10.03
N GLN A 86 -22.72 15.27 -11.27
CA GLN A 86 -24.03 14.70 -11.58
C GLN A 86 -23.90 13.24 -12.03
N ARG A 87 -24.85 12.41 -11.59
CA ARG A 87 -25.01 11.03 -12.07
C ARG A 87 -25.47 11.09 -13.52
N ALA A 88 -24.55 10.87 -14.46
CA ALA A 88 -24.92 10.68 -15.86
C ALA A 88 -25.84 9.45 -16.01
N GLY A 89 -26.86 9.57 -16.86
CA GLY A 89 -27.72 8.46 -17.24
C GLY A 89 -26.93 7.34 -17.92
N VAL A 90 -27.39 6.09 -17.74
CA VAL A 90 -26.73 4.91 -18.32
C VAL A 90 -27.11 4.82 -19.80
N MET A 91 -26.12 4.93 -20.69
CA MET A 91 -26.24 4.37 -22.03
C MET A 91 -24.97 3.60 -22.36
N CYS A 92 -25.06 2.26 -22.31
CA CYS A 92 -24.12 1.39 -23.01
C CYS A 92 -24.91 0.73 -24.13
N GLU A 93 -24.81 1.27 -25.34
CA GLU A 93 -25.26 0.54 -26.52
C GLU A 93 -24.23 -0.54 -26.84
N VAL A 94 -24.72 -1.76 -27.10
CA VAL A 94 -23.88 -2.89 -27.50
C VAL A 94 -23.42 -2.64 -28.94
N VAL A 95 -22.10 -2.64 -29.17
CA VAL A 95 -21.57 -2.51 -30.54
C VAL A 95 -21.63 -3.88 -31.22
N PRO A 96 -22.22 -3.97 -32.42
CA PRO A 96 -22.18 -5.20 -33.21
C PRO A 96 -20.75 -5.70 -33.38
N VAL A 97 -20.54 -7.02 -33.35
CA VAL A 97 -19.23 -7.63 -33.62
C VAL A 97 -18.86 -7.31 -35.08
N PRO A 98 -17.64 -6.80 -35.36
CA PRO A 98 -17.23 -6.50 -36.72
C PRO A 98 -17.15 -7.79 -37.55
N ALA A 99 -17.64 -7.76 -38.78
CA ALA A 99 -17.60 -8.91 -39.68
C ALA A 99 -16.19 -9.22 -40.22
N SER A 100 -15.23 -8.32 -40.01
CA SER A 100 -13.86 -8.41 -40.53
C SER A 100 -12.83 -8.12 -39.44
N LEU A 101 -11.63 -8.71 -39.59
CA LEU A 101 -10.47 -8.45 -38.75
C LEU A 101 -10.22 -6.95 -38.56
N VAL A 102 -10.09 -6.50 -37.31
CA VAL A 102 -9.75 -5.12 -36.97
C VAL A 102 -8.24 -5.03 -36.78
N HIS A 103 -7.53 -4.64 -37.83
CA HIS A 103 -6.07 -4.57 -37.81
C HIS A 103 -5.57 -3.17 -37.45
N LEU A 104 -4.86 -3.05 -36.32
CA LEU A 104 -4.31 -1.81 -35.79
C LEU A 104 -2.78 -1.90 -35.62
N PRO A 105 -2.01 -1.99 -36.73
CA PRO A 105 -0.56 -2.22 -36.68
C PRO A 105 0.24 -1.04 -36.17
N ALA A 106 -0.30 0.19 -36.19
CA ALA A 106 0.37 1.37 -35.62
C ALA A 106 0.25 1.46 -34.09
N LEU A 107 -0.70 0.73 -33.48
CA LEU A 107 -1.06 0.94 -32.07
C LEU A 107 0.06 0.41 -31.18
N LYS A 108 0.75 1.34 -30.51
CA LYS A 108 1.89 1.07 -29.63
C LYS A 108 1.52 1.19 -28.16
N THR A 109 0.55 2.04 -27.83
CA THR A 109 0.28 2.43 -26.45
C THR A 109 -1.20 2.39 -26.15
N VAL A 110 -1.58 1.62 -25.14
CA VAL A 110 -2.90 1.62 -24.51
C VAL A 110 -2.69 1.94 -23.04
N THR A 111 -3.23 3.06 -22.55
CA THR A 111 -2.96 3.55 -21.18
C THR A 111 -4.22 3.84 -20.40
N SER A 112 -4.22 3.44 -19.12
CA SER A 112 -5.31 3.66 -18.17
C SER A 112 -6.65 3.08 -18.61
N LEU A 113 -6.64 2.00 -19.40
CA LEU A 113 -7.86 1.32 -19.85
C LEU A 113 -8.65 0.84 -18.62
N PRO A 114 -9.90 1.26 -18.41
CA PRO A 114 -10.68 0.75 -17.31
C PRO A 114 -10.83 -0.77 -17.39
N SER A 115 -10.67 -1.50 -16.30
CA SER A 115 -10.80 -2.96 -16.28
C SER A 115 -12.17 -3.42 -16.80
N GLU A 116 -13.20 -2.61 -16.59
CA GLU A 116 -14.55 -2.83 -17.10
C GLU A 116 -14.66 -2.72 -18.64
N CYS A 117 -13.71 -2.02 -19.26
CA CYS A 117 -13.59 -1.88 -20.71
C CYS A 117 -12.62 -2.90 -21.33
N ALA A 118 -11.87 -3.67 -20.54
CA ALA A 118 -10.97 -4.70 -21.06
C ALA A 118 -11.69 -5.73 -21.97
N PRO A 119 -12.93 -6.19 -21.66
CA PRO A 119 -13.68 -7.10 -22.53
C PRO A 119 -14.06 -6.52 -23.89
N ALA A 120 -13.78 -5.24 -24.17
CA ALA A 120 -14.06 -4.60 -25.46
C ALA A 120 -13.50 -5.36 -26.66
N ARG A 121 -12.43 -6.15 -26.50
CA ARG A 121 -11.80 -6.92 -27.59
C ARG A 121 -12.30 -8.36 -27.72
N VAL A 122 -13.01 -8.87 -26.71
CA VAL A 122 -13.46 -10.27 -26.69
C VAL A 122 -14.38 -10.50 -27.89
N ASP A 123 -14.11 -11.57 -28.64
CA ASP A 123 -14.80 -11.98 -29.88
C ASP A 123 -14.73 -11.01 -31.07
N ARG A 124 -13.90 -9.95 -31.02
CA ARG A 124 -13.84 -8.94 -32.10
C ARG A 124 -12.64 -9.07 -33.04
N GLN A 125 -11.76 -10.04 -32.80
CA GLN A 125 -10.57 -10.32 -33.63
C GLN A 125 -9.71 -9.06 -33.86
N TRP A 126 -9.50 -8.26 -32.82
CA TRP A 126 -8.59 -7.11 -32.90
C TRP A 126 -7.14 -7.61 -32.93
N SER A 127 -6.34 -7.08 -33.86
CA SER A 127 -4.92 -7.41 -34.02
C SER A 127 -4.05 -6.17 -33.76
N THR A 128 -3.21 -6.24 -32.72
CA THR A 128 -2.34 -5.14 -32.24
C THR A 128 -0.88 -5.59 -32.10
N PRO A 129 -0.21 -5.98 -33.19
CA PRO A 129 1.08 -6.69 -33.12
C PRO A 129 2.24 -5.85 -32.54
N ASN A 130 2.13 -4.52 -32.63
CA ASN A 130 3.15 -3.57 -32.19
C ASN A 130 2.86 -2.92 -30.84
N LEU A 131 1.89 -3.46 -30.07
CA LEU A 131 1.58 -2.95 -28.74
C LEU A 131 2.80 -3.14 -27.83
N ALA A 132 3.36 -2.02 -27.38
CA ALA A 132 4.54 -1.96 -26.51
C ALA A 132 4.16 -1.61 -25.07
N THR A 133 3.13 -0.80 -24.88
CA THR A 133 2.66 -0.40 -23.55
C THR A 133 1.18 -0.73 -23.40
N LEU A 134 0.84 -1.48 -22.35
CA LEU A 134 -0.52 -1.74 -21.92
C LEU A 134 -0.67 -1.45 -20.43
N SER A 135 -1.51 -0.48 -20.08
CA SER A 135 -1.96 -0.24 -18.71
C SER A 135 -3.47 -0.36 -18.64
N ILE A 136 -3.92 -1.32 -17.82
CA ILE A 136 -5.31 -1.51 -17.41
C ILE A 136 -5.39 -1.05 -15.97
N THR A 137 -6.38 -0.21 -15.66
CA THR A 137 -6.59 0.42 -14.35
C THR A 137 -8.04 0.21 -13.90
N GLY A 138 -8.34 0.24 -12.60
CA GLY A 138 -9.71 0.25 -12.11
C GLY A 138 -9.89 -0.45 -10.78
N CYS A 139 -11.06 -0.26 -10.16
CA CYS A 139 -11.41 -0.87 -8.87
C CYS A 139 -12.16 -2.20 -9.02
N GLN A 140 -12.60 -2.56 -10.23
CA GLN A 140 -13.35 -3.79 -10.47
C GLN A 140 -12.46 -4.92 -11.00
N LYS A 141 -12.83 -6.15 -10.65
CA LYS A 141 -12.28 -7.41 -11.14
C LYS A 141 -11.98 -7.36 -12.64
N LEU A 142 -10.70 -7.29 -13.01
CA LEU A 142 -10.27 -7.56 -14.38
C LEU A 142 -10.74 -8.96 -14.78
N ASP A 143 -11.53 -8.98 -15.85
CA ASP A 143 -11.95 -10.18 -16.54
C ASP A 143 -10.76 -10.82 -17.26
N THR A 144 -10.55 -12.13 -17.07
CA THR A 144 -9.38 -12.84 -17.58
C THR A 144 -9.40 -12.95 -19.10
N GLU A 145 -10.58 -13.06 -19.72
CA GLU A 145 -10.75 -13.06 -21.17
C GLU A 145 -10.47 -11.67 -21.76
N GLY A 146 -10.97 -10.61 -21.13
CA GLY A 146 -10.67 -9.23 -21.49
C GLY A 146 -9.17 -8.93 -21.45
N GLY A 147 -8.48 -9.29 -20.36
CA GLY A 147 -7.02 -9.14 -20.25
C GLY A 147 -6.28 -9.94 -21.33
N ARG A 148 -6.69 -11.19 -21.57
CA ARG A 148 -6.12 -12.06 -22.61
C ARG A 148 -6.26 -11.46 -24.01
N ALA A 149 -7.45 -10.98 -24.35
CA ALA A 149 -7.75 -10.43 -25.66
C ALA A 149 -6.89 -9.20 -26.00
N TRP A 150 -6.44 -8.44 -25.00
CA TRP A 150 -5.52 -7.32 -25.21
C TRP A 150 -4.07 -7.74 -25.46
N LEU A 151 -3.65 -8.85 -24.88
CA LEU A 151 -2.28 -9.37 -24.96
C LEU A 151 -2.07 -10.31 -26.15
N GLU A 152 -3.14 -10.90 -26.67
CA GLU A 152 -3.08 -11.82 -27.80
C GLU A 152 -2.42 -11.17 -29.04
N GLY A 153 -1.45 -11.89 -29.61
CA GLY A 153 -0.68 -11.44 -30.78
C GLY A 153 0.33 -10.32 -30.51
N CYS A 154 0.56 -9.93 -29.25
CA CYS A 154 1.57 -8.93 -28.90
C CYS A 154 2.96 -9.58 -28.80
N HIS A 155 3.94 -9.06 -29.53
CA HIS A 155 5.33 -9.59 -29.52
C HIS A 155 6.36 -8.57 -29.04
N ARG A 156 5.93 -7.33 -28.79
CA ARG A 156 6.79 -6.18 -28.48
C ARG A 156 6.45 -5.52 -27.15
N LEU A 157 5.74 -6.23 -26.28
CA LEU A 157 5.30 -5.68 -25.00
C LEU A 157 6.53 -5.38 -24.13
N GLU A 158 6.72 -4.10 -23.83
CA GLU A 158 7.83 -3.54 -23.04
C GLU A 158 7.33 -3.12 -21.65
N ASP A 159 6.12 -2.55 -21.56
CA ASP A 159 5.52 -2.10 -20.31
C ASP A 159 4.12 -2.71 -20.12
N LEU A 160 3.94 -3.41 -19.01
CA LEU A 160 2.67 -4.02 -18.64
C LEU A 160 2.24 -3.58 -17.24
N ASP A 161 1.04 -3.03 -17.14
CA ASP A 161 0.40 -2.67 -15.89
C ASP A 161 -1.02 -3.24 -15.88
N LEU A 162 -1.30 -4.14 -14.93
CA LEU A 162 -2.59 -4.80 -14.76
C LEU A 162 -3.23 -4.45 -13.42
N SER A 163 -3.12 -3.18 -13.02
CA SER A 163 -3.79 -2.64 -11.83
C SER A 163 -5.33 -2.77 -11.95
N GLY A 164 -5.95 -3.57 -11.08
CA GLY A 164 -7.40 -3.83 -11.13
C GLY A 164 -7.78 -5.30 -11.06
N ILE A 165 -6.82 -6.21 -10.91
CA ILE A 165 -7.09 -7.56 -10.42
C ILE A 165 -7.42 -7.45 -8.92
N ASP A 166 -8.71 -7.45 -8.59
CA ASP A 166 -9.33 -7.15 -7.29
C ASP A 166 -8.86 -7.99 -6.07
N GLU A 167 -8.97 -7.42 -4.87
CA GLU A 167 -8.62 -7.87 -3.51
C GLU A 167 -9.24 -9.18 -3.05
N GLU A 168 -10.37 -9.60 -3.58
CA GLU A 168 -11.15 -10.63 -2.90
C GLU A 168 -10.94 -12.08 -3.37
N ASP A 169 -10.39 -12.35 -4.58
CA ASP A 169 -10.43 -13.70 -5.19
C ASP A 169 -9.09 -14.25 -5.76
N GLY A 170 -7.99 -14.27 -5.00
CA GLY A 170 -6.78 -15.03 -5.40
C GLY A 170 -6.03 -14.47 -6.61
N LYS A 171 -5.62 -13.20 -6.51
CA LYS A 171 -5.08 -12.34 -7.58
C LYS A 171 -3.94 -12.91 -8.44
N GLY A 172 -2.96 -13.56 -7.83
CA GLY A 172 -1.81 -14.10 -8.58
C GLY A 172 -2.22 -15.15 -9.62
N LYS A 173 -3.28 -15.93 -9.33
CA LYS A 173 -3.82 -16.92 -10.24
C LYS A 173 -4.37 -16.29 -11.52
N ARG A 174 -5.08 -15.16 -11.41
CA ARG A 174 -5.66 -14.46 -12.58
C ARG A 174 -4.58 -13.89 -13.50
N LEU A 175 -3.51 -13.32 -12.93
CA LEU A 175 -2.37 -12.87 -13.73
C LEU A 175 -1.76 -14.05 -14.49
N VAL A 176 -1.53 -15.18 -13.81
CA VAL A 176 -1.03 -16.40 -14.42
C VAL A 176 -1.97 -16.90 -15.52
N GLU A 177 -3.28 -16.90 -15.31
CA GLU A 177 -4.28 -17.29 -16.31
C GLU A 177 -4.30 -16.38 -17.55
N VAL A 178 -4.20 -15.05 -17.34
CA VAL A 178 -4.13 -14.06 -18.41
C VAL A 178 -2.86 -14.26 -19.25
N LEU A 179 -1.70 -14.32 -18.60
CA LEU A 179 -0.41 -14.49 -19.29
C LEU A 179 -0.28 -15.87 -19.95
N SER A 180 -0.71 -16.93 -19.28
CA SER A 180 -0.64 -18.29 -19.79
C SER A 180 -1.59 -18.52 -20.96
N GLY A 181 -2.77 -17.87 -20.93
CA GLY A 181 -3.75 -17.96 -22.00
C GLY A 181 -3.44 -17.04 -23.19
N ALA A 182 -2.77 -15.91 -22.99
CA ALA A 182 -2.43 -14.97 -24.06
C ALA A 182 -1.16 -15.35 -24.84
N PHE A 183 -0.21 -16.02 -24.19
CA PHE A 183 1.10 -16.29 -24.76
C PHE A 183 1.45 -17.79 -24.74
N PRO A 184 2.00 -18.34 -25.84
CA PRO A 184 2.57 -19.68 -25.83
C PRO A 184 3.79 -19.77 -24.90
N PRO A 185 4.11 -20.97 -24.37
CA PRO A 185 5.28 -21.20 -23.51
C PRO A 185 6.62 -21.24 -24.29
N ASP A 186 6.70 -20.59 -25.46
CA ASP A 186 7.86 -20.66 -26.36
C ASP A 186 9.05 -19.76 -25.93
N GLY A 187 8.86 -18.99 -24.87
CA GLY A 187 9.88 -18.11 -24.30
C GLY A 187 10.15 -16.83 -25.08
N LYS A 188 9.34 -16.45 -26.08
CA LYS A 188 9.64 -15.29 -26.94
C LYS A 188 8.74 -14.09 -26.73
N CYS A 189 7.49 -14.27 -26.31
CA CYS A 189 6.49 -13.20 -26.36
C CYS A 189 6.77 -12.02 -25.40
N LEU A 190 7.37 -12.28 -24.23
CA LEU A 190 7.66 -11.26 -23.22
C LEU A 190 9.15 -10.96 -23.05
N ALA A 191 10.02 -11.40 -23.97
CA ALA A 191 11.45 -11.12 -23.90
C ALA A 191 11.79 -9.61 -23.96
N SER A 192 10.87 -8.81 -24.49
CA SER A 192 10.99 -7.34 -24.55
C SER A 192 10.49 -6.65 -23.28
N LEU A 193 9.86 -7.36 -22.34
CA LEU A 193 9.27 -6.75 -21.15
C LEU A 193 10.37 -6.13 -20.26
N ARG A 194 10.18 -4.86 -19.89
CA ARG A 194 11.06 -4.03 -19.07
C ARG A 194 10.37 -3.53 -17.81
N SER A 195 9.06 -3.30 -17.84
CA SER A 195 8.29 -2.85 -16.68
C SER A 195 7.08 -3.77 -16.46
N LEU A 196 6.88 -4.17 -15.21
CA LEU A 196 5.71 -4.90 -14.76
C LEU A 196 5.11 -4.24 -13.50
N ARG A 197 3.86 -3.79 -13.58
CA ARG A 197 3.15 -3.10 -12.50
C ARG A 197 1.78 -3.71 -12.23
N GLY A 198 1.22 -3.38 -11.07
CA GLY A 198 -0.11 -3.84 -10.68
C GLY A 198 -0.19 -5.34 -10.38
N VAL A 199 0.95 -6.02 -10.21
CA VAL A 199 0.99 -7.42 -9.78
C VAL A 199 0.75 -7.48 -8.30
N ASP A 200 -0.36 -8.08 -7.93
CA ASP A 200 -0.78 -8.15 -6.55
C ASP A 200 -1.04 -9.60 -6.17
N VAL A 201 -0.44 -10.02 -5.07
CA VAL A 201 -0.48 -11.40 -4.55
C VAL A 201 -0.81 -11.42 -3.06
N SER A 202 -1.24 -10.27 -2.51
CA SER A 202 -1.39 -10.05 -1.07
C SER A 202 -2.59 -10.76 -0.43
N ALA A 203 -3.61 -11.11 -1.22
CA ALA A 203 -4.92 -11.54 -0.72
C ALA A 203 -5.00 -12.95 -0.07
N ALA A 204 -3.91 -13.73 -0.02
CA ALA A 204 -3.94 -15.10 0.52
C ALA A 204 -4.05 -15.16 2.07
N GLU A 205 -3.76 -14.05 2.76
CA GLU A 205 -3.62 -13.99 4.23
C GLU A 205 -4.90 -14.38 5.00
N LYS A 206 -6.09 -14.16 4.42
CA LYS A 206 -7.36 -14.45 5.11
C LYS A 206 -7.62 -15.95 5.35
N SER A 207 -6.88 -16.84 4.70
CA SER A 207 -7.09 -18.29 4.83
C SER A 207 -6.36 -18.93 6.02
N GLY A 208 -5.51 -18.17 6.72
CA GLY A 208 -4.95 -18.50 8.04
C GLY A 208 -4.06 -19.75 8.15
N HIS A 209 -3.87 -20.57 7.11
CA HIS A 209 -3.34 -21.93 7.28
C HIS A 209 -2.20 -22.36 6.34
N HIS A 210 -1.61 -21.49 5.50
CA HIS A 210 -0.41 -21.89 4.75
C HIS A 210 0.64 -20.78 4.63
N PRO A 211 1.86 -20.99 5.15
CA PRO A 211 2.99 -20.06 5.01
C PRO A 211 3.63 -20.07 3.62
N PHE A 212 3.01 -20.73 2.64
CA PHE A 212 3.53 -20.85 1.28
C PHE A 212 2.75 -19.91 0.36
N PHE A 213 3.47 -19.23 -0.53
CA PHE A 213 2.92 -18.31 -1.53
C PHE A 213 3.06 -18.91 -2.95
N PRO A 214 2.39 -20.03 -3.26
CA PRO A 214 2.53 -20.72 -4.55
C PRO A 214 2.16 -19.81 -5.74
N GLU A 215 1.38 -18.75 -5.51
CA GLU A 215 1.04 -17.75 -6.51
C GLU A 215 2.26 -16.96 -6.97
N ILE A 216 3.18 -16.58 -6.07
CA ILE A 216 4.40 -15.85 -6.44
C ILE A 216 5.30 -16.75 -7.28
N ASP A 217 5.46 -18.01 -6.88
CA ASP A 217 6.21 -19.00 -7.64
C ASP A 217 5.58 -19.25 -9.02
N SER A 218 4.24 -19.34 -9.09
CA SER A 218 3.51 -19.50 -10.35
C SER A 218 3.70 -18.29 -11.28
N VAL A 219 3.70 -17.07 -10.74
CA VAL A 219 3.99 -15.84 -11.49
C VAL A 219 5.43 -15.88 -12.00
N ARG A 220 6.41 -16.25 -11.15
CA ARG A 220 7.82 -16.39 -11.54
C ARG A 220 7.97 -17.37 -12.69
N GLU A 221 7.43 -18.56 -12.56
CA GLU A 221 7.51 -19.62 -13.57
C GLU A 221 6.86 -19.19 -14.88
N THR A 222 5.67 -18.60 -14.81
CA THR A 222 4.96 -18.10 -16.00
C THR A 222 5.78 -17.04 -16.73
N LEU A 223 6.29 -16.02 -16.02
CA LEU A 223 7.11 -14.96 -16.62
C LEU A 223 8.39 -15.52 -17.26
N VAL A 224 9.10 -16.42 -16.57
CA VAL A 224 10.33 -17.07 -17.08
C VAL A 224 10.04 -17.95 -18.30
N GLN A 225 8.93 -18.69 -18.29
CA GLN A 225 8.49 -19.50 -19.43
C GLN A 225 8.07 -18.66 -20.63
N ARG A 226 7.62 -17.41 -20.42
CA ARG A 226 7.26 -16.46 -21.49
C ARG A 226 8.41 -15.57 -21.95
N GLY A 227 9.61 -15.77 -21.42
CA GLY A 227 10.85 -15.13 -21.90
C GLY A 227 11.40 -14.02 -21.02
N VAL A 228 10.75 -13.71 -19.89
CA VAL A 228 11.22 -12.69 -18.95
C VAL A 228 12.34 -13.28 -18.10
N ARG A 229 13.58 -13.18 -18.59
CA ARG A 229 14.78 -13.72 -17.91
C ARG A 229 15.82 -12.62 -17.78
N ARG A 230 15.86 -12.00 -16.61
CA ARG A 230 16.72 -10.84 -16.32
C ARG A 230 16.52 -9.66 -17.29
N THR A 231 15.27 -9.40 -17.68
CA THR A 231 14.92 -8.33 -18.62
C THR A 231 14.18 -7.17 -17.94
N LEU A 232 13.53 -7.42 -16.81
CA LEU A 232 12.76 -6.39 -16.11
C LEU A 232 13.68 -5.40 -15.41
N LYS A 233 13.50 -4.12 -15.72
CA LYS A 233 14.15 -3.00 -15.04
C LYS A 233 13.31 -2.49 -13.88
N HIS A 234 11.99 -2.64 -13.99
CA HIS A 234 11.05 -2.15 -13.00
C HIS A 234 9.98 -3.20 -12.68
N ILE A 235 9.79 -3.42 -11.39
CA ILE A 235 8.66 -4.18 -10.83
C ILE A 235 8.09 -3.40 -9.66
N ASP A 236 6.77 -3.30 -9.59
CA ASP A 236 6.08 -2.72 -8.44
C ASP A 236 6.00 -3.75 -7.31
N LEU A 237 6.74 -3.53 -6.22
CA LEU A 237 6.77 -4.42 -5.06
C LEU A 237 5.68 -4.13 -4.03
N SER A 238 5.03 -2.95 -4.11
CA SER A 238 4.10 -2.46 -3.08
C SER A 238 2.94 -3.43 -2.82
N ARG A 239 2.59 -4.23 -3.83
CA ARG A 239 1.51 -5.22 -3.79
C ARG A 239 1.99 -6.67 -3.67
N LEU A 240 3.30 -6.89 -3.74
CA LEU A 240 3.93 -8.20 -3.56
C LEU A 240 4.29 -8.46 -2.10
N LEU A 241 4.65 -7.42 -1.37
CA LEU A 241 5.00 -7.47 0.04
C LEU A 241 3.80 -7.04 0.91
N PRO A 242 3.71 -7.52 2.15
CA PRO A 242 2.76 -6.95 3.09
C PRO A 242 3.19 -5.51 3.40
N MET A 243 2.21 -4.65 3.67
CA MET A 243 2.47 -3.27 4.13
C MET A 243 3.22 -3.24 5.47
N GLU A 244 3.08 -4.33 6.24
CA GLU A 244 3.75 -4.54 7.51
C GLU A 244 4.75 -5.70 7.39
N LEU A 245 6.05 -5.38 7.30
CA LEU A 245 7.12 -6.37 7.39
C LEU A 245 7.46 -6.65 8.85
N LEU A 246 6.60 -7.43 9.51
CA LEU A 246 6.79 -7.88 10.88
C LEU A 246 7.79 -9.04 10.97
N ASN A 247 8.35 -9.25 12.16
CA ASN A 247 9.26 -10.37 12.44
C ASN A 247 8.50 -11.70 12.59
N SER A 248 7.83 -12.15 11.52
CA SER A 248 7.08 -13.41 11.44
C SER A 248 7.69 -14.34 10.40
N ASP A 249 7.57 -15.65 10.60
CA ASP A 249 8.04 -16.65 9.62
C ASP A 249 7.35 -16.50 8.26
N GLU A 250 6.08 -16.12 8.26
CA GLU A 250 5.31 -15.81 7.05
C GLU A 250 5.93 -14.66 6.24
N CYS A 251 6.23 -13.52 6.88
CA CYS A 251 6.91 -12.39 6.22
C CYS A 251 8.29 -12.82 5.69
N ARG A 252 9.02 -13.68 6.41
CA ARG A 252 10.32 -14.19 5.96
C ARG A 252 10.20 -15.04 4.71
N VAL A 253 9.26 -15.98 4.68
CA VAL A 253 9.03 -16.82 3.52
C VAL A 253 8.60 -15.96 2.33
N ARG A 254 7.66 -15.03 2.55
CA ARG A 254 7.16 -14.14 1.49
C ARG A 254 8.27 -13.31 0.85
N VAL A 255 9.10 -12.64 1.64
CA VAL A 255 10.21 -11.85 1.08
C VAL A 255 11.23 -12.75 0.39
N GLY A 256 11.47 -13.96 0.91
CA GLY A 256 12.27 -14.96 0.21
C GLY A 256 11.72 -15.29 -1.18
N THR A 257 10.43 -15.62 -1.27
CA THR A 257 9.77 -15.95 -2.54
C THR A 257 9.76 -14.76 -3.51
N VAL A 258 9.52 -13.53 -3.03
CA VAL A 258 9.61 -12.31 -3.85
C VAL A 258 11.05 -12.07 -4.32
N ALA A 259 12.04 -12.29 -3.47
CA ALA A 259 13.45 -12.17 -3.85
C ALA A 259 13.85 -13.21 -4.91
N ASP A 260 13.30 -14.41 -4.86
CA ASP A 260 13.52 -15.44 -5.87
C ASP A 260 12.84 -15.11 -7.20
N LEU A 261 11.61 -14.56 -7.15
CA LEU A 261 10.93 -13.98 -8.30
C LEU A 261 11.83 -12.90 -8.96
N MET A 262 12.30 -11.94 -8.15
CA MET A 262 13.14 -10.84 -8.63
C MET A 262 14.46 -11.35 -9.21
N GLY A 263 15.14 -12.28 -8.53
CA GLY A 263 16.39 -12.86 -9.01
C GLY A 263 16.26 -13.59 -10.36
N ALA A 264 15.06 -14.11 -10.67
CA ALA A 264 14.78 -14.78 -11.95
C ALA A 264 14.49 -13.78 -13.09
N ILE A 265 13.78 -12.68 -12.81
CA ILE A 265 13.21 -11.81 -13.85
C ILE A 265 13.91 -10.45 -14.00
N MET A 266 14.51 -9.93 -12.93
CA MET A 266 15.09 -8.58 -12.91
C MET A 266 16.45 -8.53 -13.59
N HIS A 267 16.68 -7.45 -14.32
CA HIS A 267 17.95 -7.14 -14.97
C HIS A 267 19.08 -7.04 -13.93
N GLY A 268 20.31 -7.41 -14.31
CA GLY A 268 21.45 -7.43 -13.38
C GLY A 268 21.70 -6.09 -12.68
N ASP A 269 21.52 -4.99 -13.42
CA ASP A 269 21.71 -3.63 -12.92
C ASP A 269 20.70 -3.22 -11.82
N PHE A 270 19.59 -3.95 -11.66
CA PHE A 270 18.58 -3.65 -10.64
C PHE A 270 19.16 -3.63 -9.22
N LEU A 271 20.19 -4.43 -8.96
CA LEU A 271 20.84 -4.50 -7.66
C LEU A 271 21.77 -3.31 -7.39
N SER A 272 22.17 -2.57 -8.43
CA SER A 272 23.04 -1.41 -8.34
C SER A 272 22.28 -0.09 -8.24
N ASP A 273 21.02 -0.07 -8.66
CA ASP A 273 20.19 1.12 -8.58
C ASP A 273 19.84 1.50 -7.14
N GLU A 274 19.71 2.80 -6.89
CA GLU A 274 19.21 3.32 -5.62
C GLU A 274 17.84 2.73 -5.25
N PRO A 275 17.44 2.81 -3.96
CA PRO A 275 16.10 2.46 -3.51
C PRO A 275 15.00 3.14 -4.32
N ARG A 276 14.33 2.40 -5.20
CA ARG A 276 13.30 2.90 -6.13
C ARG A 276 12.09 1.97 -6.27
N ALA A 277 12.14 0.77 -5.70
CA ALA A 277 11.18 -0.28 -6.02
C ALA A 277 9.88 -0.24 -5.19
N PHE A 278 9.81 0.61 -4.16
CA PHE A 278 8.65 0.69 -3.26
C PHE A 278 8.00 2.07 -3.35
N HIS A 279 6.93 2.17 -4.14
CA HIS A 279 6.06 3.34 -4.16
C HIS A 279 4.68 2.91 -3.68
N THR A 280 4.27 3.42 -2.53
CA THR A 280 2.96 3.15 -1.95
C THR A 280 2.43 4.43 -1.34
N ASP A 281 1.12 4.64 -1.48
CA ASP A 281 0.40 5.75 -0.84
C ASP A 281 0.10 5.45 0.64
N HIS A 282 0.36 4.23 1.09
CA HIS A 282 0.14 3.77 2.45
C HIS A 282 1.43 3.85 3.27
N GLU A 283 1.28 4.07 4.57
CA GLU A 283 2.40 4.02 5.51
C GLU A 283 3.00 2.62 5.54
N VAL A 284 4.33 2.56 5.43
CA VAL A 284 5.08 1.31 5.45
C VAL A 284 5.58 1.05 6.86
N VAL A 285 5.33 -0.16 7.36
CA VAL A 285 5.72 -0.59 8.70
C VAL A 285 6.80 -1.66 8.57
N ILE A 286 7.91 -1.52 9.30
CA ILE A 286 8.98 -2.51 9.32
C ILE A 286 9.40 -2.82 10.75
N ALA A 287 9.54 -4.11 11.07
CA ALA A 287 10.17 -4.52 12.32
C ALA A 287 11.69 -4.32 12.25
N ALA A 288 12.26 -3.62 13.23
CA ALA A 288 13.69 -3.39 13.37
C ALA A 288 14.48 -4.72 13.34
N GLU A 289 13.89 -5.79 13.89
CA GLU A 289 14.46 -7.13 13.88
C GLU A 289 14.59 -7.72 12.48
N VAL A 290 13.61 -7.48 11.61
CA VAL A 290 13.65 -7.96 10.23
C VAL A 290 14.81 -7.31 9.51
N PHE A 291 14.98 -6.00 9.69
CA PHE A 291 16.12 -5.28 9.13
C PHE A 291 17.45 -5.88 9.62
N VAL A 292 17.63 -6.00 10.94
CA VAL A 292 18.87 -6.50 11.53
C VAL A 292 19.17 -7.94 11.11
N LEU A 293 18.21 -8.84 11.26
CA LEU A 293 18.40 -10.26 10.98
C LEU A 293 18.77 -10.47 9.51
N TRP A 294 18.21 -9.68 8.60
CA TRP A 294 18.42 -9.91 7.16
C TRP A 294 19.54 -9.07 6.58
N ALA A 295 19.87 -7.93 7.20
CA ALA A 295 21.07 -7.18 6.89
C ALA A 295 22.35 -7.90 7.37
N ARG A 296 22.35 -8.48 8.59
CA ARG A 296 23.52 -9.13 9.21
C ARG A 296 23.58 -10.65 9.11
N VAL A 297 22.57 -11.37 9.60
CA VAL A 297 22.75 -12.78 10.01
C VAL A 297 22.88 -13.73 8.82
N TYR A 298 22.29 -13.41 7.67
CA TYR A 298 22.39 -14.25 6.47
C TYR A 298 23.64 -14.03 5.62
N TYR A 299 24.63 -13.27 6.11
CA TYR A 299 25.86 -12.98 5.37
C TYR A 299 26.88 -14.14 5.36
N VAL A 300 26.76 -15.14 6.24
CA VAL A 300 27.91 -16.01 6.56
C VAL A 300 27.89 -17.42 5.96
N GLY A 301 26.85 -17.89 5.25
CA GLY A 301 27.05 -19.21 4.60
C GLY A 301 25.94 -19.86 3.81
N THR A 302 24.71 -19.38 3.82
CA THR A 302 23.62 -19.99 3.04
C THR A 302 22.92 -18.90 2.25
N HIS A 303 23.18 -18.88 0.94
CA HIS A 303 22.71 -17.89 -0.04
C HIS A 303 21.29 -17.40 0.25
N ARG A 304 21.16 -16.19 0.82
CA ARG A 304 19.98 -15.36 0.63
C ARG A 304 20.31 -14.26 -0.36
N SER A 305 19.51 -14.21 -1.42
CA SER A 305 19.68 -13.41 -2.63
C SER A 305 20.03 -11.95 -2.30
N GLN A 306 20.91 -11.32 -3.09
CA GLN A 306 21.12 -9.87 -3.06
C GLN A 306 19.78 -9.11 -3.20
N CYS A 307 18.77 -9.74 -3.81
CA CYS A 307 17.41 -9.21 -3.88
C CYS A 307 16.76 -9.06 -2.50
N VAL A 308 16.99 -9.98 -1.54
CA VAL A 308 16.45 -9.84 -0.17
C VAL A 308 16.99 -8.57 0.48
N LYS A 309 18.31 -8.34 0.38
CA LYS A 309 18.96 -7.14 0.92
C LYS A 309 18.42 -5.88 0.28
N LYS A 310 18.25 -5.90 -1.05
CA LYS A 310 17.66 -4.78 -1.80
C LYS A 310 16.22 -4.50 -1.36
N ILE A 311 15.39 -5.54 -1.24
CA ILE A 311 14.01 -5.42 -0.77
C ILE A 311 13.97 -4.77 0.61
N ILE A 312 14.76 -5.28 1.57
CA ILE A 312 14.78 -4.75 2.93
C ILE A 312 15.30 -3.32 2.99
N ALA A 313 16.36 -3.00 2.25
CA ALA A 313 16.86 -1.63 2.16
C ALA A 313 15.81 -0.68 1.56
N ASP A 314 15.11 -1.11 0.50
CA ASP A 314 14.07 -0.30 -0.15
C ASP A 314 12.87 -0.08 0.77
N VAL A 315 12.46 -1.10 1.54
CA VAL A 315 11.37 -0.98 2.50
C VAL A 315 11.77 -0.13 3.70
N ALA A 316 12.98 -0.32 4.25
CA ALA A 316 13.51 0.51 5.34
C ALA A 316 13.60 2.00 4.95
N ALA A 317 14.04 2.29 3.71
CA ALA A 317 14.10 3.66 3.19
C ALA A 317 12.73 4.36 3.08
N GLN A 318 11.63 3.59 2.99
CA GLN A 318 10.26 4.10 2.87
C GLN A 318 9.44 3.98 4.16
N ALA A 319 9.94 3.27 5.18
CA ALA A 319 9.20 3.02 6.41
C ALA A 319 8.82 4.33 7.12
N GLY A 320 7.53 4.50 7.39
CA GLY A 320 7.00 5.56 8.25
C GLY A 320 7.00 5.15 9.73
N THR A 321 6.81 3.85 9.97
CA THR A 321 6.78 3.24 11.30
C THR A 321 7.83 2.15 11.42
N VAL A 322 8.59 2.19 12.52
CA VAL A 322 9.54 1.15 12.92
C VAL A 322 9.00 0.45 14.17
N VAL A 323 8.85 -0.87 14.10
CA VAL A 323 8.36 -1.71 15.21
C VAL A 323 9.53 -2.42 15.89
N TYR A 324 9.53 -2.49 17.21
CA TYR A 324 10.48 -3.31 17.98
C TYR A 324 9.75 -4.19 18.99
N SER A 325 9.96 -5.49 18.91
CA SER A 325 9.28 -6.50 19.73
C SER A 325 10.10 -7.01 20.91
N GLY A 326 11.36 -6.62 21.10
CA GLY A 326 12.20 -7.08 22.22
C GLY A 326 12.92 -8.41 22.01
N ASN A 327 12.51 -9.25 21.04
CA ASN A 327 13.10 -10.58 20.86
C ASN A 327 14.39 -10.58 19.98
N SER A 328 15.21 -9.55 20.13
CA SER A 328 16.39 -9.36 19.27
C SER A 328 17.68 -9.71 19.98
N ASP A 329 18.66 -10.17 19.19
CA ASP A 329 20.05 -10.06 19.61
C ASP A 329 20.35 -8.58 19.93
N PRO A 330 20.88 -8.24 21.13
CA PRO A 330 21.28 -6.87 21.49
C PRO A 330 22.20 -6.21 20.46
N SER A 331 22.94 -7.00 19.67
CA SER A 331 23.75 -6.49 18.56
C SER A 331 22.92 -5.78 17.46
N ALA A 332 21.59 -5.91 17.48
CA ALA A 332 20.64 -5.28 16.59
C ALA A 332 20.77 -3.76 16.51
N ALA A 333 20.82 -3.07 17.66
CA ALA A 333 20.90 -1.62 17.71
C ALA A 333 22.12 -1.08 16.92
N THR A 334 23.25 -1.79 16.97
CA THR A 334 24.49 -1.37 16.29
C THR A 334 24.40 -1.36 14.76
N CYS A 335 23.35 -1.93 14.17
CA CYS A 335 23.14 -1.94 12.72
C CYS A 335 22.26 -0.80 12.23
N ILE A 336 21.54 -0.14 13.13
CA ILE A 336 20.55 0.87 12.79
C ILE A 336 21.22 2.23 12.98
N SER A 337 21.61 2.82 11.86
CA SER A 337 22.14 4.17 11.77
C SER A 337 21.05 5.18 11.43
N PHE A 338 21.36 6.46 11.57
CA PHE A 338 20.45 7.59 11.32
C PHE A 338 19.86 7.63 9.89
N ASP A 339 20.55 7.02 8.92
CA ASP A 339 20.15 6.91 7.52
C ASP A 339 19.41 5.61 7.18
N THR A 340 19.26 4.69 8.14
CA THR A 340 18.58 3.41 7.91
C THR A 340 17.07 3.61 7.65
N PHE A 341 16.44 4.49 8.42
CA PHE A 341 15.00 4.78 8.35
C PHE A 341 14.74 6.29 8.18
N PRO A 342 15.13 6.87 7.03
CA PRO A 342 15.15 8.32 6.86
C PRO A 342 13.75 8.97 6.90
N LYS A 343 12.68 8.20 6.67
CA LYS A 343 11.29 8.68 6.69
C LYS A 343 10.50 8.29 7.95
N ALA A 344 11.11 7.48 8.82
CA ALA A 344 10.41 6.99 9.99
C ALA A 344 10.16 8.14 10.97
N HIS A 345 8.89 8.31 11.31
CA HIS A 345 8.44 9.32 12.25
C HIS A 345 7.68 8.70 13.43
N THR A 346 7.31 7.42 13.31
CA THR A 346 6.66 6.63 14.36
C THR A 346 7.58 5.48 14.81
N PHE A 347 7.72 5.30 16.13
CA PHE A 347 8.36 4.14 16.73
C PHE A 347 7.36 3.37 17.58
N GLU A 348 7.07 2.12 17.21
CA GLU A 348 6.16 1.24 17.94
C GLU A 348 6.96 0.20 18.73
N MET A 349 6.60 0.00 19.99
CA MET A 349 7.23 -1.00 20.86
C MET A 349 6.20 -2.01 21.37
N ALA A 350 6.48 -3.30 21.22
CA ALA A 350 5.70 -4.33 21.89
C ALA A 350 6.01 -4.37 23.39
N TRP A 351 5.11 -4.95 24.19
CA TRP A 351 5.30 -5.09 25.64
C TRP A 351 6.61 -5.81 26.02
N SER A 352 7.04 -6.78 25.22
CA SER A 352 8.28 -7.54 25.44
C SER A 352 9.54 -6.69 25.25
N ALA A 353 9.49 -5.60 24.47
CA ALA A 353 10.60 -4.66 24.39
C ALA A 353 10.88 -3.91 25.71
N LEU A 354 9.96 -4.00 26.67
CA LEU A 354 10.07 -3.36 27.98
C LEU A 354 10.44 -4.32 29.11
N ALA A 355 10.55 -5.62 28.84
CA ALA A 355 10.65 -6.65 29.88
C ALA A 355 11.99 -6.59 30.64
N SER A 356 13.11 -6.48 29.92
CA SER A 356 14.45 -6.37 30.50
C SER A 356 15.09 -5.00 30.32
N GLU A 357 16.18 -4.73 31.06
CA GLU A 357 16.97 -3.52 30.87
C GLU A 357 17.67 -3.49 29.50
N GLU A 358 18.11 -4.65 29.01
CA GLU A 358 18.81 -4.82 27.73
C GLU A 358 17.89 -4.55 26.54
N GLU A 359 16.66 -5.08 26.56
CA GLU A 359 15.64 -4.80 25.54
C GLU A 359 15.24 -3.33 25.56
N ARG A 360 15.07 -2.72 26.75
CA ARG A 360 14.79 -1.29 26.88
C ARG A 360 15.93 -0.43 26.34
N ALA A 361 17.18 -0.79 26.62
CA ALA A 361 18.34 -0.08 26.10
C ALA A 361 18.38 -0.16 24.57
N THR A 362 18.14 -1.34 24.01
CA THR A 362 18.05 -1.54 22.55
C THR A 362 16.92 -0.70 21.94
N ALA A 363 15.74 -0.66 22.57
CA ALA A 363 14.63 0.16 22.13
C ALA A 363 14.97 1.66 22.13
N VAL A 364 15.66 2.14 23.17
CA VAL A 364 16.14 3.52 23.26
C VAL A 364 17.12 3.83 22.14
N ASP A 365 18.08 2.94 21.88
CA ASP A 365 19.08 3.13 20.83
C ASP A 365 18.42 3.20 19.44
N ILE A 366 17.45 2.31 19.16
CA ILE A 366 16.69 2.34 17.90
C ILE A 366 15.92 3.66 17.78
N ALA A 367 15.17 4.05 18.81
CA ALA A 367 14.39 5.28 18.80
C ALA A 367 15.27 6.52 18.59
N CYS A 368 16.43 6.60 19.25
CA CYS A 368 17.38 7.70 19.10
C CYS A 368 18.05 7.74 17.72
N SER A 369 18.09 6.62 17.00
CA SER A 369 18.56 6.57 15.60
C SER A 369 17.51 7.02 14.58
N LEU A 370 16.28 7.36 14.98
CA LEU A 370 15.23 7.81 14.05
C LEU A 370 15.24 9.34 13.89
N PRO A 371 15.63 9.87 12.71
CA PRO A 371 15.83 11.31 12.50
C PRO A 371 14.58 12.17 12.70
N ASN A 372 13.41 11.63 12.36
CA ASN A 372 12.15 12.34 12.33
C ASN A 372 11.16 11.85 13.39
N LEU A 373 11.66 11.20 14.44
CA LEU A 373 10.82 10.65 15.49
C LEU A 373 9.96 11.75 16.13
N SER A 374 8.66 11.65 15.91
CA SER A 374 7.64 12.55 16.47
C SER A 374 6.51 11.79 17.13
N ARG A 375 6.41 10.47 16.92
CA ARG A 375 5.41 9.62 17.57
C ARG A 375 6.03 8.37 18.17
N VAL A 376 5.63 8.04 19.39
CA VAL A 376 5.95 6.77 20.06
C VAL A 376 4.66 6.04 20.37
N GLU A 377 4.56 4.78 19.97
CA GLU A 377 3.46 3.88 20.33
C GLU A 377 3.98 2.73 21.19
N VAL A 378 3.27 2.43 22.29
CA VAL A 378 3.66 1.38 23.22
C VAL A 378 2.51 0.41 23.43
N GLY A 379 2.77 -0.87 23.14
CA GLY A 379 1.76 -1.92 23.02
C GLY A 379 0.94 -1.77 21.74
N SER A 380 0.01 -2.71 21.53
CA SER A 380 -0.93 -2.63 20.40
C SER A 380 -2.33 -3.06 20.82
N GLN A 381 -3.33 -2.86 19.95
CA GLN A 381 -4.70 -3.33 20.21
C GLN A 381 -4.77 -4.84 20.45
N HIS A 382 -3.94 -5.61 19.76
CA HIS A 382 -3.90 -7.06 19.89
C HIS A 382 -3.02 -7.54 21.05
N ARG A 383 -2.09 -6.70 21.51
CA ARG A 383 -1.15 -7.00 22.60
C ARG A 383 -0.97 -5.76 23.50
N PRO A 384 -2.02 -5.37 24.25
CA PRO A 384 -1.93 -4.23 25.14
C PRO A 384 -1.01 -4.54 26.32
N LEU A 385 -0.47 -3.49 26.92
CA LEU A 385 0.37 -3.59 28.11
C LEU A 385 -0.44 -4.14 29.30
N THR A 386 0.20 -5.07 30.03
CA THR A 386 -0.33 -5.69 31.25
C THR A 386 0.29 -5.03 32.49
N SER A 387 -0.02 -5.53 33.69
CA SER A 387 0.44 -4.95 34.96
C SER A 387 1.97 -4.93 35.08
N GLY A 388 2.53 -3.81 35.54
CA GLY A 388 3.99 -3.63 35.78
C GLY A 388 4.77 -3.13 34.57
N ALA A 389 4.12 -2.91 33.42
CA ALA A 389 4.77 -2.33 32.25
C ALA A 389 5.03 -0.82 32.39
N GLY A 390 4.31 -0.12 33.27
CA GLY A 390 4.37 1.34 33.39
C GLY A 390 5.76 1.83 33.78
N ALA A 391 6.42 1.16 34.73
CA ALA A 391 7.81 1.47 35.09
C ALA A 391 8.78 1.33 33.91
N GLY A 392 8.57 0.33 33.05
CA GLY A 392 9.35 0.14 31.83
C GLY A 392 9.17 1.28 30.82
N VAL A 393 7.93 1.76 30.65
CA VAL A 393 7.62 2.91 29.79
C VAL A 393 8.30 4.18 30.31
N VAL A 394 8.19 4.47 31.61
CA VAL A 394 8.86 5.65 32.21
C VAL A 394 10.38 5.56 32.04
N ALA A 395 10.97 4.40 32.28
CA ALA A 395 12.41 4.19 32.11
C ALA A 395 12.87 4.39 30.65
N PHE A 396 12.06 3.97 29.67
CA PHE A 396 12.31 4.24 28.25
C PHE A 396 12.21 5.74 27.94
N LEU A 397 11.13 6.41 28.35
CA LEU A 397 10.89 7.83 28.09
C LEU A 397 11.93 8.77 28.71
N THR A 398 12.54 8.34 29.82
CA THR A 398 13.63 9.06 30.50
C THR A 398 14.93 9.02 29.71
N LYS A 399 15.13 7.98 28.88
CA LYS A 399 16.38 7.73 28.17
C LYS A 399 16.35 8.20 26.71
N ILE A 400 15.19 8.22 26.07
CA ILE A 400 15.07 8.78 24.72
C ILE A 400 15.33 10.30 24.76
N LYS A 401 16.01 10.80 23.73
CA LYS A 401 16.32 12.23 23.54
C LYS A 401 15.88 12.66 22.14
N PRO A 402 14.57 12.75 21.87
CA PRO A 402 14.08 13.24 20.60
C PRO A 402 14.52 14.68 20.37
N LEU A 403 14.59 15.10 19.11
CA LEU A 403 14.95 16.47 18.73
C LEU A 403 13.84 17.50 19.06
N GLY A 404 12.67 17.05 19.53
CA GLY A 404 11.50 17.87 19.87
C GLY A 404 10.48 17.13 20.75
N SER A 405 9.28 17.67 20.86
CA SER A 405 8.16 17.00 21.55
C SER A 405 7.62 15.81 20.77
N ILE A 406 7.11 14.81 21.50
CA ILE A 406 6.53 13.59 20.92
C ILE A 406 5.03 13.46 21.19
N ASP A 407 4.34 12.82 20.26
CA ASP A 407 3.03 12.22 20.45
C ASP A 407 3.21 10.82 21.05
N LEU A 408 2.70 10.57 22.25
CA LEU A 408 2.80 9.28 22.92
C LEU A 408 1.44 8.56 22.91
N THR A 409 1.38 7.38 22.27
CA THR A 409 0.23 6.47 22.36
C THR A 409 0.57 5.26 23.21
N ILE A 410 -0.26 4.96 24.21
CA ILE A 410 -0.10 3.80 25.09
C ILE A 410 -1.35 2.92 24.97
N HIS A 411 -1.15 1.68 24.53
CA HIS A 411 -2.15 0.63 24.52
C HIS A 411 -2.01 -0.18 25.81
N THR A 412 -2.98 -0.09 26.71
CA THR A 412 -2.91 -0.74 28.03
C THR A 412 -4.21 -1.43 28.39
N THR A 413 -4.18 -2.25 29.43
CA THR A 413 -5.36 -2.92 29.98
C THR A 413 -5.92 -2.17 31.18
N SER A 414 -7.22 -2.32 31.45
CA SER A 414 -7.84 -1.75 32.67
C SER A 414 -7.14 -2.23 33.95
N ALA A 415 -6.73 -3.50 34.00
CA ALA A 415 -5.97 -4.07 35.11
C ALA A 415 -4.59 -3.40 35.29
N SER A 416 -3.90 -3.07 34.19
CA SER A 416 -2.62 -2.36 34.23
C SER A 416 -2.77 -0.93 34.74
N VAL A 417 -3.85 -0.22 34.35
CA VAL A 417 -4.16 1.13 34.85
C VAL A 417 -4.38 1.13 36.37
N MET A 418 -4.98 0.08 36.92
CA MET A 418 -5.20 -0.06 38.37
C MET A 418 -4.00 -0.64 39.13
N SER A 419 -2.97 -1.12 38.44
CA SER A 419 -1.84 -1.79 39.09
C SER A 419 -1.10 -0.82 40.00
N THR A 420 -0.93 -1.22 41.27
CA THR A 420 -0.06 -0.53 42.25
C THR A 420 1.27 -1.25 42.45
N ALA A 421 1.52 -2.33 41.69
CA ALA A 421 2.81 -3.01 41.70
C ALA A 421 3.88 -1.97 41.33
N GLY A 422 4.86 -1.72 42.22
CA GLY A 422 5.86 -0.65 42.05
C GLY A 422 5.77 0.50 43.05
N GLY A 423 4.82 0.50 43.99
CA GLY A 423 4.78 1.49 45.09
C GLY A 423 4.28 2.88 44.70
N GLY A 424 3.71 3.03 43.50
CA GLY A 424 3.11 4.24 42.98
C GLY A 424 2.20 3.96 41.78
N ARG A 425 1.38 4.93 41.39
CA ARG A 425 0.54 4.87 40.19
C ARG A 425 1.44 5.08 38.96
N GLU A 426 1.95 3.99 38.39
CA GLU A 426 2.98 3.97 37.34
C GLU A 426 2.66 4.84 36.11
N TRP A 427 1.38 5.08 35.86
CA TRP A 427 0.89 5.83 34.71
C TRP A 427 0.72 7.34 34.96
N GLU A 428 1.05 7.84 36.15
CA GLU A 428 1.12 9.28 36.45
C GLU A 428 2.42 9.89 35.91
N LEU A 429 2.54 9.95 34.57
CA LEU A 429 3.75 10.36 33.87
C LEU A 429 4.25 11.77 34.25
N GLY A 430 3.35 12.67 34.65
CA GLY A 430 3.73 14.03 35.08
C GLY A 430 4.61 14.08 36.32
N ARG A 431 4.54 13.05 37.19
CA ARG A 431 5.49 12.93 38.31
C ARG A 431 6.94 12.79 37.85
N HIS A 432 7.12 12.36 36.60
CA HIS A 432 8.41 12.16 35.96
C HIS A 432 8.71 13.23 34.90
N ALA A 433 7.89 14.27 34.77
CA ALA A 433 7.99 15.28 33.71
C ALA A 433 9.38 15.93 33.61
N ALA A 434 10.08 16.12 34.74
CA ALA A 434 11.43 16.69 34.77
C ALA A 434 12.52 15.80 34.16
N TYR A 435 12.22 14.52 33.91
CA TYR A 435 13.20 13.52 33.48
C TYR A 435 12.84 12.84 32.16
N ILE A 436 11.57 12.86 31.76
CA ILE A 436 11.12 12.25 30.51
C ILE A 436 11.16 13.26 29.37
N SER A 437 11.22 12.74 28.14
CA SER A 437 11.09 13.58 26.95
C SER A 437 9.80 14.41 26.95
N PRO A 438 9.82 15.64 26.42
CA PRO A 438 8.62 16.45 26.18
C PRO A 438 7.51 15.68 25.43
N ILE A 439 6.29 15.72 25.96
CA ILE A 439 5.12 15.06 25.37
C ILE A 439 4.09 16.12 25.02
N GLU A 440 3.83 16.30 23.72
CA GLU A 440 2.83 17.25 23.25
C GLU A 440 1.41 16.65 23.40
N ASN A 441 1.22 15.42 22.92
CA ASN A 441 -0.06 14.73 22.97
C ASN A 441 0.09 13.35 23.61
N LEU A 442 -0.74 13.04 24.60
CA LEU A 442 -0.79 11.75 25.28
C LEU A 442 -2.10 11.04 24.94
N HIS A 443 -2.03 9.89 24.27
CA HIS A 443 -3.16 9.05 23.92
C HIS A 443 -3.10 7.73 24.69
N LEU A 444 -4.04 7.51 25.61
CA LEU A 444 -4.19 6.24 26.30
C LEU A 444 -5.36 5.46 25.71
N LYS A 445 -5.11 4.28 25.17
CA LYS A 445 -6.16 3.35 24.71
C LYS A 445 -6.23 2.20 25.70
N VAL A 446 -7.35 2.11 26.43
CA VAL A 446 -7.57 1.13 27.49
C VAL A 446 -8.49 0.02 26.98
N TYR A 447 -7.94 -1.20 26.93
CA TYR A 447 -8.64 -2.40 26.52
C TYR A 447 -9.17 -3.16 27.72
N GLY A 448 -10.42 -3.64 27.62
CA GLY A 448 -11.06 -4.43 28.67
C GLY A 448 -10.47 -5.84 28.77
N VAL A 449 -10.03 -6.25 29.95
CA VAL A 449 -9.63 -7.64 30.21
C VAL A 449 -10.88 -8.47 30.43
N THR A 450 -11.45 -9.03 29.36
CA THR A 450 -12.47 -10.08 29.48
C THR A 450 -11.89 -11.45 29.83
N ALA A 451 -10.56 -11.59 29.92
CA ALA A 451 -9.90 -12.90 29.95
C ALA A 451 -9.77 -13.57 31.33
N ALA A 452 -10.05 -12.92 32.47
CA ALA A 452 -9.76 -13.53 33.78
C ALA A 452 -10.68 -13.15 34.96
N GLY A 453 -11.90 -12.65 34.73
CA GLY A 453 -12.86 -12.45 35.82
C GLY A 453 -12.43 -11.49 36.94
N VAL A 454 -11.38 -10.68 36.71
CA VAL A 454 -10.96 -9.64 37.66
C VAL A 454 -12.03 -8.55 37.61
N ASN A 455 -12.83 -8.47 38.66
CA ASN A 455 -13.80 -7.41 38.82
C ASN A 455 -13.05 -6.11 39.08
N VAL A 456 -12.89 -5.30 38.04
CA VAL A 456 -12.30 -3.97 38.12
C VAL A 456 -13.27 -3.10 38.91
N ASP A 457 -12.86 -2.64 40.09
CA ASP A 457 -13.66 -1.65 40.83
C ASP A 457 -13.71 -0.36 39.98
N ALA A 458 -14.92 -0.02 39.55
CA ALA A 458 -15.12 1.07 38.61
C ALA A 458 -14.80 2.44 39.24
N GLU A 459 -14.99 2.62 40.55
CA GLU A 459 -14.62 3.87 41.23
C GLU A 459 -13.09 3.99 41.36
N ASP A 460 -12.39 2.90 41.68
CA ASP A 460 -10.92 2.91 41.75
C ASP A 460 -10.31 3.17 40.37
N PHE A 461 -10.81 2.49 39.33
CA PHE A 461 -10.40 2.74 37.95
C PHE A 461 -10.65 4.20 37.55
N TYR A 462 -11.83 4.75 37.89
CA TYR A 462 -12.15 6.16 37.67
C TYR A 462 -11.14 7.09 38.37
N GLY A 463 -10.80 6.80 39.63
CA GLY A 463 -9.80 7.53 40.40
C GLY A 463 -8.41 7.50 39.76
N CYS A 464 -7.98 6.35 39.24
CA CYS A 464 -6.72 6.23 38.50
C CYS A 464 -6.74 7.05 37.20
N VAL A 465 -7.80 6.95 36.41
CA VAL A 465 -7.96 7.73 35.16
C VAL A 465 -7.90 9.24 35.43
N LEU A 466 -8.58 9.73 36.46
CA LEU A 466 -8.53 11.15 36.83
C LEU A 466 -7.13 11.58 37.29
N ALA A 467 -6.43 10.74 38.04
CA ALA A 467 -5.09 11.05 38.50
C ALA A 467 -4.07 11.07 37.37
N MET A 468 -4.22 10.18 36.38
CA MET A 468 -3.44 10.23 35.14
C MET A 468 -3.69 11.53 34.36
N LEU A 469 -4.96 11.94 34.20
CA LEU A 469 -5.31 13.20 33.55
C LEU A 469 -4.71 14.40 34.30
N ALA A 470 -4.87 14.45 35.62
CA ALA A 470 -4.30 15.51 36.44
C ALA A 470 -2.77 15.54 36.33
N SER A 471 -2.11 14.39 36.46
CA SER A 471 -0.65 14.31 36.32
C SER A 471 -0.19 14.74 34.92
N SER A 472 -0.94 14.44 33.86
CA SER A 472 -0.53 14.82 32.50
C SER A 472 -0.42 16.34 32.28
N THR A 473 -1.01 17.18 33.13
CA THR A 473 -0.83 18.65 33.02
C THR A 473 0.57 19.12 33.41
N ASP A 474 1.31 18.29 34.15
CA ASP A 474 2.69 18.60 34.56
C ASP A 474 3.72 18.26 33.47
N LEU A 475 3.30 17.59 32.38
CA LEU A 475 4.16 17.22 31.26
C LEU A 475 4.64 18.47 30.50
N GLU A 476 5.93 18.50 30.18
CA GLU A 476 6.52 19.59 29.40
C GLU A 476 5.94 19.59 27.98
N PHE A 477 5.61 20.79 27.46
CA PHE A 477 4.97 21.02 26.15
C PHE A 477 3.58 20.39 25.95
N HIS A 478 2.93 19.93 27.03
CA HIS A 478 1.62 19.32 26.95
C HIS A 478 0.56 20.21 26.30
N VAL A 479 -0.11 19.65 25.29
CA VAL A 479 -1.25 20.23 24.58
C VAL A 479 -2.52 19.45 24.89
N SER A 480 -2.48 18.12 24.81
CA SER A 480 -3.67 17.31 25.06
C SER A 480 -3.41 15.90 25.61
N THR A 481 -4.35 15.42 26.43
CA THR A 481 -4.44 14.01 26.84
C THR A 481 -5.80 13.46 26.44
N SER A 482 -5.82 12.32 25.76
CA SER A 482 -7.03 11.62 25.35
C SER A 482 -7.02 10.19 25.90
N ILE A 483 -8.06 9.80 26.62
CA ILE A 483 -8.23 8.45 27.16
C ILE A 483 -9.43 7.79 26.49
N ARG A 484 -9.18 6.77 25.67
CA ARG A 484 -10.19 5.93 25.01
C ARG A 484 -10.36 4.63 25.79
N ILE A 485 -11.60 4.22 26.01
CA ILE A 485 -11.91 2.94 26.67
C ILE A 485 -12.77 2.11 25.73
N ASP A 486 -12.27 0.93 25.36
CA ASP A 486 -12.95 0.04 24.43
C ASP A 486 -14.08 -0.76 25.12
N ASP A 487 -14.01 -0.95 26.43
CA ASP A 487 -15.09 -1.57 27.21
C ASP A 487 -16.29 -0.63 27.34
N ALA A 488 -17.40 -0.98 26.69
CA ALA A 488 -18.58 -0.13 26.62
C ALA A 488 -19.22 0.15 27.99
N ALA A 489 -19.20 -0.79 28.93
CA ALA A 489 -19.80 -0.64 30.25
C ALA A 489 -18.95 0.29 31.12
N LEU A 490 -17.63 0.06 31.14
CA LEU A 490 -16.68 0.89 31.86
C LEU A 490 -16.65 2.32 31.30
N ARG A 491 -16.68 2.47 29.97
CA ARG A 491 -16.80 3.77 29.28
C ARG A 491 -18.08 4.50 29.66
N ALA A 492 -19.24 3.83 29.62
CA ALA A 492 -20.52 4.44 29.98
C ALA A 492 -20.54 4.90 31.44
N TYR A 493 -19.99 4.08 32.34
CA TYR A 493 -19.83 4.41 33.74
C TYR A 493 -18.93 5.66 33.92
N LEU A 494 -17.75 5.69 33.29
CA LEU A 494 -16.82 6.81 33.36
C LEU A 494 -17.42 8.10 32.82
N HIS A 495 -18.13 8.05 31.69
CA HIS A 495 -18.81 9.21 31.13
C HIS A 495 -19.90 9.74 32.08
N LYS A 496 -20.70 8.85 32.66
CA LYS A 496 -21.74 9.22 33.63
C LYS A 496 -21.12 9.86 34.88
N ARG A 497 -20.08 9.22 35.44
CA ARG A 497 -19.38 9.68 36.63
C ARG A 497 -18.70 11.02 36.39
N PHE A 498 -17.94 11.14 35.29
CA PHE A 498 -17.30 12.38 34.87
C PHE A 498 -18.32 13.51 34.70
N ARG A 499 -19.42 13.32 33.97
CA ARG A 499 -20.46 14.35 33.82
C ARG A 499 -21.07 14.78 35.15
N SER A 500 -21.28 13.83 36.07
CA SER A 500 -21.84 14.12 37.40
C SER A 500 -20.93 14.98 38.28
N GLN A 501 -19.60 14.85 38.13
CA GLN A 501 -18.61 15.59 38.94
C GLN A 501 -18.12 16.86 38.23
N TYR A 502 -17.92 16.82 36.91
CA TYR A 502 -17.23 17.85 36.14
C TYR A 502 -18.12 19.01 35.69
N GLY A 503 -19.45 18.88 35.83
CA GLY A 503 -20.39 20.01 35.68
C GLY A 503 -20.04 21.21 36.58
N LEU A 504 -19.25 20.99 37.64
CA LEU A 504 -18.79 22.02 38.58
C LEU A 504 -17.40 22.60 38.22
N PHE A 505 -16.52 21.84 37.55
CA PHE A 505 -15.13 22.25 37.28
C PHE A 505 -14.98 23.17 36.06
N ASN A 506 -15.77 22.96 34.99
CA ASN A 506 -15.65 23.73 33.74
C ASN A 506 -16.21 25.17 33.80
N LEU A 507 -16.79 25.58 34.94
CA LEU A 507 -17.42 26.90 35.10
C LEU A 507 -16.48 27.98 35.64
N GLN A 508 -15.21 27.66 35.96
CA GLN A 508 -14.27 28.66 36.46
C GLN A 508 -13.57 29.42 35.32
N PRO A 509 -13.76 30.74 35.20
CA PRO A 509 -12.95 31.58 34.31
C PRO A 509 -11.46 31.48 34.72
N GLY A 510 -10.56 31.39 33.74
CA GLY A 510 -9.11 31.39 34.00
C GLY A 510 -8.42 30.02 34.10
N GLN A 511 -9.16 28.91 34.02
CA GLN A 511 -8.52 27.60 33.94
C GLN A 511 -7.70 27.45 32.65
N GLU A 512 -6.49 26.95 32.80
CA GLU A 512 -5.56 26.70 31.70
C GLU A 512 -5.99 25.51 30.83
N TYR A 513 -6.69 24.55 31.42
CA TYR A 513 -7.15 23.34 30.75
C TYR A 513 -8.68 23.30 30.60
N LYS A 514 -9.14 22.51 29.64
CA LYS A 514 -10.55 22.18 29.41
C LYS A 514 -10.64 20.66 29.31
N ALA A 515 -11.47 20.05 30.16
CA ALA A 515 -11.77 18.63 30.03
C ALA A 515 -13.20 18.43 29.49
N GLU A 516 -13.37 17.46 28.59
CA GLU A 516 -14.65 17.14 27.97
C GLU A 516 -14.74 15.65 27.61
N CYS A 517 -15.96 15.11 27.52
CA CYS A 517 -16.20 13.81 26.89
C CYS A 517 -16.54 14.06 25.42
N ALA A 518 -15.67 13.63 24.50
CA ALA A 518 -15.82 13.82 23.06
C ALA A 518 -15.95 12.45 22.37
N GLY A 519 -17.18 12.06 22.03
CA GLY A 519 -17.45 10.72 21.48
C GLY A 519 -17.11 9.64 22.50
N ASP A 520 -16.12 8.82 22.16
CA ASP A 520 -15.63 7.68 22.97
C ASP A 520 -14.45 8.04 23.87
N ASP A 521 -13.96 9.28 23.78
CA ASP A 521 -12.74 9.73 24.42
C ASP A 521 -13.05 10.68 25.59
N LEU A 522 -12.33 10.48 26.70
CA LEU A 522 -12.20 11.49 27.76
C LEU A 522 -10.98 12.36 27.45
N LEU A 523 -11.22 13.64 27.21
CA LEU A 523 -10.24 14.54 26.61
C LEU A 523 -9.91 15.69 27.56
N LEU A 524 -8.63 15.94 27.78
CA LEU A 524 -8.09 17.10 28.47
C LEU A 524 -7.24 17.91 27.49
N LYS A 525 -7.61 19.16 27.20
CA LYS A 525 -6.92 20.05 26.26
C LYS A 525 -6.51 21.35 26.93
N ARG A 526 -5.29 21.82 26.68
CA ARG A 526 -4.85 23.15 27.08
C ARG A 526 -5.59 24.22 26.26
N ARG A 527 -6.12 25.26 26.91
CA ARG A 527 -6.92 26.32 26.26
C ARG A 527 -6.08 27.31 25.46
N ARG A 528 -4.83 27.51 25.86
CA ARG A 528 -3.86 28.35 25.15
C ARG A 528 -2.66 27.49 24.84
N ARG A 529 -2.22 27.47 23.58
CA ARG A 529 -0.91 26.90 23.28
C ARG A 529 0.15 27.73 24.02
N PRO A 530 1.16 27.09 24.63
CA PRO A 530 2.34 27.84 25.04
C PRO A 530 2.81 28.62 23.80
N MET A 531 2.95 29.94 23.93
CA MET A 531 3.50 30.75 22.85
C MET A 531 4.93 30.27 22.64
N ASP A 532 5.31 29.89 21.42
CA ASP A 532 6.68 29.54 21.07
C ASP A 532 7.58 30.73 21.45
N GLY A 533 8.36 30.55 22.52
CA GLY A 533 9.25 31.57 23.09
C GLY A 533 10.62 31.57 22.44
#